data_AF-A0A061B400-F1
#
_entry.id   AF-A0A061B400-F1
#
_cell.length_a   1.000
_cell.length_b   1.000
_cell.length_c   1.000
_cell.angle_alpha   90.00
_cell.angle_beta   90.00
_cell.angle_gamma   90.00
#
_symmetry.space_group_name_H-M   'P 1'
#
loop_
_entity.id
_entity.type
_entity.pdbx_description
1 polymer ?
#
loop_
_entity_poly.entity_id
_entity_poly.type
_entity_poly.pdbx_seq_one_letter_code
_entity_poly.pdbx_strand_id
1 'polypeptide(L)'
;MALLPVWKDLDQQHQVILAAAVGVVLAALAFLQLQPKRKAALDPTQWKRFKLIDKIAISPNTAIYRFALPKGQILGLPIGQHVSVSATIEGKLVQRSYTPTSSDDDVGFFDLLIKSYPTGNISKHFSTLKIGDYVDVKGPKGQMRYSPDFAKNIGMIAGGTGITPMLQIIRAAMKNPLDRTNIALIYANVNESDILLKAELDELAAKYPDQFKVYYVLNNPPEGWKGGVGFVSKDMIEEHLPAHAEDHKALLCGPPPMINAMKKHLDELKWPAPRTISKMQDAVFCF
;
A
#
# COMPACT_ATOMS: atom_id res chain seq x y z
N MET A 1 27.90 -3.36 -29.67
CA MET A 1 28.81 -3.22 -30.84
C MET A 1 28.15 -3.76 -32.13
N ALA A 2 26.83 -3.59 -32.32
CA ALA A 2 26.07 -4.20 -33.44
C ALA A 2 25.28 -3.21 -34.32
N LEU A 3 25.35 -1.89 -34.06
CA LEU A 3 24.57 -0.87 -34.79
C LEU A 3 25.30 -0.23 -35.98
N LEU A 4 26.63 -0.39 -36.05
CA LEU A 4 27.47 0.23 -37.08
C LEU A 4 27.24 -0.30 -38.51
N PRO A 5 26.91 -1.59 -38.74
CA PRO A 5 26.62 -2.09 -40.10
C PRO A 5 25.34 -1.46 -40.66
N VAL A 6 24.27 -1.44 -39.87
CA VAL A 6 22.93 -0.94 -40.27
C VAL A 6 22.94 0.56 -40.58
N TRP A 7 23.77 1.35 -39.88
CA TRP A 7 23.88 2.79 -40.13
C TRP A 7 24.41 3.13 -41.53
N LYS A 8 25.38 2.35 -42.02
CA LYS A 8 26.04 2.61 -43.32
C LYS A 8 25.16 2.25 -44.52
N ASP A 9 24.17 1.38 -44.32
CA ASP A 9 23.26 0.91 -45.38
C ASP A 9 21.98 1.77 -45.52
N LEU A 10 21.76 2.74 -44.61
CA LEU A 10 20.63 3.67 -44.66
C LEU A 10 20.95 4.88 -45.54
N ASP A 11 19.98 5.36 -46.30
CA ASP A 11 20.12 6.64 -47.01
C ASP A 11 20.21 7.83 -46.03
N GLN A 12 20.66 8.96 -46.55
CA GLN A 12 20.91 10.17 -45.75
C GLN A 12 19.64 10.67 -45.03
N GLN A 13 18.46 10.53 -45.63
CA GLN A 13 17.21 10.96 -45.01
C GLN A 13 16.87 10.08 -43.79
N HIS A 14 17.02 8.78 -43.92
CA HIS A 14 16.81 7.84 -42.82
C HIS A 14 17.86 7.98 -41.73
N GLN A 15 19.13 8.25 -42.06
CA GLN A 15 20.18 8.55 -41.07
C GLN A 15 19.84 9.80 -40.25
N VAL A 16 19.34 10.86 -40.89
CA VAL A 16 18.93 12.11 -40.21
C VAL A 16 17.72 11.86 -39.30
N ILE A 17 16.72 11.11 -39.75
CA ILE A 17 15.54 10.75 -38.93
C ILE A 17 15.97 9.93 -37.71
N LEU A 18 16.85 8.94 -37.89
CA LEU A 18 17.34 8.09 -36.81
C LEU A 18 18.15 8.89 -35.79
N ALA A 19 19.04 9.79 -36.25
CA ALA A 19 19.80 10.69 -35.38
C ALA A 19 18.89 11.60 -34.55
N ALA A 20 17.86 12.19 -35.18
CA ALA A 20 16.89 13.03 -34.50
C ALA A 20 16.09 12.25 -33.46
N ALA A 21 15.61 11.06 -33.79
CA ALA A 21 14.88 10.19 -32.84
C ALA A 21 15.75 9.81 -31.63
N VAL A 22 17.01 9.42 -31.86
CA VAL A 22 17.96 9.14 -30.77
C VAL A 22 18.22 10.39 -29.93
N GLY A 23 18.40 11.55 -30.56
CA GLY A 23 18.59 12.83 -29.86
C GLY A 23 17.40 13.19 -28.96
N VAL A 24 16.17 13.00 -29.44
CA VAL A 24 14.95 13.23 -28.65
C VAL A 24 14.85 12.24 -27.49
N VAL A 25 15.15 10.96 -27.70
CA VAL A 25 15.14 9.94 -26.64
C VAL A 25 16.19 10.26 -25.58
N LEU A 26 17.42 10.61 -25.98
CA LEU A 26 18.49 10.97 -25.04
C LEU A 26 18.16 12.26 -24.27
N ALA A 27 17.59 13.27 -24.93
CA ALA A 27 17.15 14.49 -24.28
C ALA A 27 16.00 14.24 -23.29
N ALA A 28 15.04 13.38 -23.64
CA ALA A 28 13.95 12.98 -22.74
C ALA A 28 14.48 12.20 -21.54
N LEU A 29 15.40 11.26 -21.74
CA LEU A 29 16.05 10.50 -20.67
C LEU A 29 16.88 11.42 -19.75
N ALA A 30 17.66 12.34 -20.32
CA ALA A 30 18.42 13.33 -19.57
C ALA A 30 17.48 14.26 -18.78
N PHE A 31 16.40 14.74 -19.38
CA PHE A 31 15.39 15.55 -18.70
C PHE A 31 14.74 14.80 -17.52
N LEU A 32 14.40 13.53 -17.71
CA LEU A 32 13.86 12.68 -16.64
C LEU A 32 14.88 12.44 -15.51
N GLN A 33 16.18 12.28 -15.83
CA GLN A 33 17.24 12.09 -14.83
C GLN A 33 17.65 13.38 -14.11
N LEU A 34 17.51 14.53 -14.78
CA LEU A 34 17.85 15.86 -14.24
C LEU A 34 16.70 16.49 -13.46
N GLN A 35 15.52 15.86 -13.41
CA GLN A 35 14.44 16.31 -12.54
C GLN A 35 14.90 16.29 -11.08
N PRO A 36 14.80 17.41 -10.34
CA PRO A 36 15.24 17.46 -8.96
C PRO A 36 14.43 16.45 -8.13
N LYS A 37 15.13 15.45 -7.58
CA LYS A 37 14.51 14.50 -6.65
C LYS A 37 13.98 15.28 -5.45
N ARG A 38 12.66 15.20 -5.24
CA ARG A 38 12.02 15.83 -4.07
C ARG A 38 12.68 15.28 -2.81
N LYS A 39 12.96 16.17 -1.86
CA LYS A 39 13.60 15.78 -0.59
C LYS A 39 12.59 15.01 0.26
N ALA A 40 13.01 13.83 0.74
CA ALA A 40 12.21 13.00 1.64
C ALA A 40 12.21 13.55 3.06
N ALA A 41 11.03 13.57 3.69
CA ALA A 41 10.86 14.09 5.05
C ALA A 41 11.19 13.07 6.13
N LEU A 42 11.03 11.78 5.86
CA LEU A 42 11.29 10.71 6.83
C LEU A 42 12.78 10.57 7.22
N ASP A 43 13.03 9.95 8.37
CA ASP A 43 14.36 9.50 8.82
C ASP A 43 14.25 8.11 9.48
N PRO A 44 15.00 7.11 9.01
CA PRO A 44 14.84 5.74 9.50
C PRO A 44 15.40 5.55 10.92
N THR A 45 16.25 6.47 11.39
CA THR A 45 16.96 6.39 12.66
C THR A 45 16.41 7.38 13.70
N GLN A 46 16.00 8.57 13.27
CA GLN A 46 15.58 9.66 14.14
C GLN A 46 14.06 9.85 14.13
N TRP A 47 13.52 10.23 15.28
CA TRP A 47 12.14 10.71 15.38
C TRP A 47 12.05 12.12 14.84
N LYS A 48 11.11 12.37 13.93
CA LYS A 48 10.78 13.70 13.40
C LYS A 48 9.36 14.06 13.81
N ARG A 49 9.14 15.33 14.17
CA ARG A 49 7.84 15.82 14.63
C ARG A 49 7.05 16.39 13.46
N PHE A 50 5.80 16.00 13.33
CA PHE A 50 4.92 16.48 12.27
C PHE A 50 3.63 17.05 12.85
N LYS A 51 3.23 18.22 12.35
CA LYS A 51 2.08 18.98 12.85
C LYS A 51 0.80 18.48 12.21
N LEU A 52 -0.22 18.16 13.01
CA LEU A 52 -1.58 17.89 12.56
C LEU A 52 -2.17 19.19 12.02
N ILE A 53 -2.47 19.22 10.72
CA ILE A 53 -3.04 20.39 10.04
C ILE A 53 -4.50 20.20 9.64
N ASP A 54 -4.96 18.95 9.55
CA ASP A 54 -6.36 18.66 9.24
C ASP A 54 -6.78 17.30 9.83
N LYS A 55 -8.08 17.15 10.09
CA LYS A 55 -8.70 15.94 10.62
C LYS A 55 -10.05 15.72 9.95
N ILE A 56 -10.12 14.72 9.08
CA ILE A 56 -11.31 14.41 8.30
C ILE A 56 -12.00 13.20 8.94
N ALA A 57 -13.19 13.41 9.50
CA ALA A 57 -13.99 12.32 10.06
C ALA A 57 -14.52 11.42 8.94
N ILE A 58 -14.32 10.11 9.07
CA ILE A 58 -14.80 9.09 8.11
C ILE A 58 -15.97 8.31 8.71
N SER A 59 -15.87 7.93 9.98
CA SER A 59 -16.92 7.26 10.74
C SER A 59 -16.80 7.63 12.23
N PRO A 60 -17.75 7.23 13.12
CA PRO A 60 -17.70 7.59 14.53
C PRO A 60 -16.38 7.25 15.24
N ASN A 61 -15.67 6.21 14.78
CA ASN A 61 -14.38 5.81 15.33
C ASN A 61 -13.24 5.87 14.32
N THR A 62 -13.41 6.44 13.12
CA THR A 62 -12.34 6.48 12.11
C THR A 62 -12.18 7.88 11.54
N ALA A 63 -10.95 8.34 11.42
CA ALA A 63 -10.62 9.62 10.79
C ALA A 63 -9.30 9.52 10.02
N ILE A 64 -9.17 10.40 9.03
CA ILE A 64 -7.90 10.71 8.37
C ILE A 64 -7.25 11.87 9.13
N TYR A 65 -6.01 11.68 9.56
CA TYR A 65 -5.20 12.68 10.22
C TYR A 65 -4.12 13.15 9.25
N ARG A 66 -4.18 14.42 8.84
CA ARG A 66 -3.27 15.01 7.87
C ARG A 66 -2.17 15.78 8.57
N PHE A 67 -0.94 15.39 8.31
CA PHE A 67 0.25 15.98 8.93
C PHE A 67 1.07 16.76 7.92
N ALA A 68 1.45 17.98 8.25
CA ALA A 68 2.28 18.83 7.40
C ALA A 68 3.71 18.29 7.30
N LEU A 69 4.23 18.24 6.07
CA LEU A 69 5.64 18.05 5.77
C LEU A 69 6.33 19.41 5.60
N PRO A 70 7.66 19.48 5.72
CA PRO A 70 8.40 20.68 5.36
C PRO A 70 8.15 21.08 3.89
N LYS A 71 8.23 22.38 3.60
CA LYS A 71 7.88 22.95 2.29
C LYS A 71 8.60 22.23 1.14
N GLY A 72 7.82 21.79 0.15
CA GLY A 72 8.31 21.12 -1.07
C GLY A 72 8.80 19.69 -0.87
N GLN A 73 8.63 19.11 0.32
CA GLN A 73 9.01 17.72 0.60
C GLN A 73 7.86 16.75 0.35
N ILE A 74 8.25 15.52 0.06
CA ILE A 74 7.40 14.33 0.06
C ILE A 74 7.69 13.52 1.32
N LEU A 75 6.83 12.57 1.65
CA LEU A 75 7.08 11.71 2.79
C LEU A 75 8.36 10.87 2.56
N GLY A 76 8.52 10.33 1.36
CA GLY A 76 9.64 9.48 0.96
C GLY A 76 9.52 8.07 1.53
N LEU A 77 8.32 7.49 1.43
CA LEU A 77 8.01 6.15 1.94
C LEU A 77 7.95 5.16 0.77
N PRO A 78 8.90 4.22 0.65
CA PRO A 78 8.83 3.18 -0.38
C PRO A 78 7.54 2.35 -0.29
N ILE A 79 7.02 1.93 -1.45
CA ILE A 79 5.77 1.16 -1.53
C ILE A 79 5.92 -0.16 -0.79
N GLY A 80 5.01 -0.45 0.14
CA GLY A 80 5.03 -1.59 1.03
C GLY A 80 5.62 -1.30 2.41
N GLN A 81 6.35 -0.21 2.59
CA GLN A 81 6.88 0.20 3.89
C GLN A 81 5.86 1.02 4.69
N HIS A 82 6.11 1.14 5.99
CA HIS A 82 5.26 1.89 6.92
C HIS A 82 6.09 2.86 7.77
N VAL A 83 5.43 3.67 8.59
CA VAL A 83 6.07 4.53 9.58
C VAL A 83 5.78 4.01 11.00
N SER A 84 6.72 4.21 11.91
CA SER A 84 6.47 4.08 13.35
C SER A 84 6.03 5.44 13.88
N VAL A 85 4.92 5.47 14.62
CA VAL A 85 4.42 6.64 15.33
C VAL A 85 4.52 6.39 16.83
N SER A 86 5.01 7.37 17.58
CA SER A 86 5.10 7.27 19.04
C SER A 86 4.33 8.37 19.76
N ALA A 87 3.86 8.03 20.96
CA ALA A 87 3.34 8.98 21.93
C ALA A 87 3.70 8.52 23.35
N THR A 88 3.90 9.49 24.26
CA THR A 88 4.04 9.22 25.69
C THR A 88 2.66 9.16 26.32
N ILE A 89 2.25 7.98 26.78
CA ILE A 89 0.95 7.72 27.40
C ILE A 89 1.23 7.22 28.81
N GLU A 90 0.71 7.91 29.83
CA GLU A 90 0.91 7.56 31.25
C GLU A 90 2.41 7.40 31.61
N GLY A 91 3.25 8.30 31.10
CA GLY A 91 4.70 8.29 31.33
C GLY A 91 5.47 7.20 30.55
N LYS A 92 4.81 6.36 29.75
CA LYS A 92 5.44 5.32 28.93
C LYS A 92 5.45 5.70 27.47
N LEU A 93 6.61 5.56 26.82
CA LEU A 93 6.71 5.69 25.37
C LEU A 93 6.08 4.48 24.69
N VAL A 94 4.96 4.69 24.02
CA VAL A 94 4.28 3.67 23.21
C VAL A 94 4.53 3.99 21.74
N GLN A 95 4.74 2.96 20.92
CA GLN A 95 4.86 3.11 19.48
C GLN A 95 3.98 2.11 18.72
N ARG A 96 3.47 2.51 17.55
CA ARG A 96 2.68 1.66 16.65
C ARG A 96 3.02 1.95 15.20
N SER A 97 2.91 0.92 14.36
CA SER A 97 3.10 1.04 12.91
C SER A 97 1.82 1.54 12.25
N TYR A 98 1.98 2.44 11.29
CA TYR A 98 0.91 2.92 10.42
C TYR A 98 1.42 3.02 8.99
N THR A 99 0.64 2.53 8.03
CA THR A 99 0.89 2.80 6.61
C THR A 99 0.07 4.03 6.20
N PRO A 100 0.72 5.13 5.79
CA PRO A 100 0.03 6.30 5.26
C PRO A 100 -0.83 5.97 4.04
N THR A 101 -1.96 6.66 3.93
CA THR A 101 -2.85 6.60 2.76
C THR A 101 -2.52 7.65 1.71
N SER A 102 -1.53 8.51 1.93
CA SER A 102 -0.96 9.41 0.91
C SER A 102 0.23 8.74 0.22
N SER A 103 0.57 9.19 -0.99
CA SER A 103 1.77 8.75 -1.73
C SER A 103 2.80 9.87 -1.86
N ASP A 104 3.94 9.58 -2.50
CA ASP A 104 4.94 10.61 -2.83
C ASP A 104 4.49 11.56 -3.97
N ASP A 105 3.29 11.35 -4.53
CA ASP A 105 2.61 12.34 -5.38
C ASP A 105 2.05 13.50 -4.54
N ASP A 106 1.67 13.21 -3.29
CA ASP A 106 1.15 14.19 -2.34
C ASP A 106 2.29 14.99 -1.72
N VAL A 107 2.46 16.22 -2.19
CA VAL A 107 3.53 17.11 -1.72
C VAL A 107 3.07 17.92 -0.52
N GLY A 108 3.91 17.99 0.51
CA GLY A 108 3.70 18.88 1.65
C GLY A 108 2.83 18.31 2.78
N PHE A 109 2.29 17.11 2.65
CA PHE A 109 1.57 16.44 3.73
C PHE A 109 1.67 14.92 3.63
N PHE A 110 1.26 14.22 4.70
CA PHE A 110 0.90 12.82 4.65
C PHE A 110 -0.34 12.54 5.49
N ASP A 111 -1.09 11.51 5.09
CA ASP A 111 -2.37 11.14 5.70
C ASP A 111 -2.27 9.80 6.43
N LEU A 112 -2.70 9.75 7.69
CA LEU A 112 -2.88 8.51 8.45
C LEU A 112 -4.38 8.24 8.66
N LEU A 113 -4.88 7.17 8.05
CA LEU A 113 -6.22 6.65 8.32
C LEU A 113 -6.20 5.79 9.59
N ILE A 114 -6.84 6.25 10.65
CA ILE A 114 -6.78 5.61 11.97
C ILE A 114 -8.17 5.37 12.52
N LYS A 115 -8.44 4.10 12.83
CA LYS A 115 -9.59 3.66 13.63
C LYS A 115 -9.21 3.70 15.12
N SER A 116 -9.91 4.51 15.89
CA SER A 116 -9.81 4.60 17.35
C SER A 116 -10.48 3.39 18.00
N TYR A 117 -9.80 2.82 18.99
CA TYR A 117 -10.31 1.71 19.78
C TYR A 117 -10.34 2.14 21.25
N PRO A 118 -11.43 1.90 22.01
CA PRO A 118 -11.51 2.30 23.42
C PRO A 118 -10.37 1.77 24.30
N THR A 119 -9.88 0.57 23.98
CA THR A 119 -8.76 -0.12 24.63
C THR A 119 -7.42 0.06 23.93
N GLY A 120 -7.37 0.85 22.85
CA GLY A 120 -6.14 1.10 22.10
C GLY A 120 -5.32 2.24 22.73
N ASN A 121 -3.99 2.09 22.78
CA ASN A 121 -3.12 3.13 23.33
C ASN A 121 -3.00 4.31 22.34
N ILE A 122 -2.25 4.13 21.25
CA ILE A 122 -1.98 5.19 20.27
C ILE A 122 -3.26 5.59 19.52
N SER A 123 -4.11 4.64 19.12
CA SER A 123 -5.34 4.96 18.38
C SER A 123 -6.32 5.82 19.18
N LYS A 124 -6.43 5.59 20.50
CA LYS A 124 -7.20 6.46 21.40
C LYS A 124 -6.53 7.82 21.57
N HIS A 125 -5.21 7.87 21.73
CA HIS A 125 -4.46 9.13 21.77
C HIS A 125 -4.72 9.99 20.53
N PHE A 126 -4.72 9.41 19.33
CA PHE A 126 -5.05 10.11 18.09
C PHE A 126 -6.45 10.74 18.12
N SER A 127 -7.44 10.06 18.69
CA SER A 127 -8.79 10.62 18.80
C SER A 127 -8.85 11.93 19.61
N THR A 128 -7.90 12.13 20.52
CA THR A 128 -7.79 13.32 21.39
C THR A 128 -6.98 14.46 20.76
N LEU A 129 -6.26 14.21 19.67
CA LEU A 129 -5.46 15.24 18.99
C LEU A 129 -6.36 16.33 18.40
N LYS A 130 -5.88 17.56 18.53
CA LYS A 130 -6.45 18.79 17.95
C LYS A 130 -5.55 19.30 16.83
N ILE A 131 -6.14 19.99 15.87
CA ILE A 131 -5.37 20.70 14.84
C ILE A 131 -4.37 21.62 15.55
N GLY A 132 -3.10 21.55 15.15
CA GLY A 132 -2.01 22.23 15.82
C GLY A 132 -1.07 21.31 16.61
N ASP A 133 -1.57 20.14 17.06
CA ASP A 133 -0.78 19.17 17.81
C ASP A 133 0.27 18.48 16.92
N TYR A 134 1.19 17.75 17.55
CA TYR A 134 2.30 17.07 16.88
C TYR A 134 2.32 15.59 17.21
N VAL A 135 2.81 14.81 16.24
CA VAL A 135 3.17 13.40 16.44
C VAL A 135 4.63 13.17 16.05
N ASP A 136 5.27 12.25 16.75
CA ASP A 136 6.64 11.85 16.46
C ASP A 136 6.61 10.62 15.55
N VAL A 137 7.27 10.73 14.41
CA VAL A 137 7.27 9.72 13.34
C VAL A 137 8.70 9.34 12.97
N LYS A 138 8.93 8.05 12.76
CA LYS A 138 10.21 7.48 12.32
C LYS A 138 9.95 6.50 11.18
N GLY A 139 10.74 6.57 10.12
CA GLY A 139 10.56 5.71 8.97
C GLY A 139 11.53 6.03 7.84
N PRO A 140 11.53 5.26 6.74
CA PRO A 140 10.65 4.10 6.53
C PRO A 140 11.01 2.90 7.43
N LYS A 141 10.02 2.03 7.67
CA LYS A 141 10.13 0.76 8.42
C LYS A 141 9.46 -0.38 7.64
N GLY A 142 9.80 -1.61 7.99
CA GLY A 142 9.30 -2.82 7.33
C GLY A 142 10.20 -3.32 6.20
N GLN A 143 10.09 -4.61 5.90
CA GLN A 143 10.90 -5.26 4.86
C GLN A 143 10.23 -5.21 3.48
N MET A 144 8.90 -5.05 3.43
CA MET A 144 8.15 -5.05 2.18
C MET A 144 8.55 -3.89 1.28
N ARG A 145 8.85 -4.18 0.02
CA ARG A 145 9.15 -3.22 -1.05
C ARG A 145 8.56 -3.72 -2.35
N TYR A 146 7.44 -3.15 -2.75
CA TYR A 146 6.81 -3.52 -4.00
C TYR A 146 7.53 -2.90 -5.20
N SER A 147 7.64 -3.70 -6.26
CA SER A 147 8.04 -3.32 -7.60
C SER A 147 7.29 -4.22 -8.61
N PRO A 148 7.20 -3.85 -9.89
CA PRO A 148 6.44 -4.63 -10.88
C PRO A 148 6.91 -6.08 -11.06
N ASP A 149 8.17 -6.37 -10.71
CA ASP A 149 8.79 -7.69 -10.73
C ASP A 149 8.61 -8.49 -9.42
N PHE A 150 7.93 -7.93 -8.42
CA PHE A 150 7.74 -8.56 -7.12
C PHE A 150 6.97 -9.89 -7.20
N ALA A 151 5.93 -9.94 -8.02
CA ALA A 151 5.08 -11.11 -8.24
C ALA A 151 4.23 -10.94 -9.50
N LYS A 152 3.86 -12.06 -10.12
CA LYS A 152 2.89 -12.07 -11.22
C LYS A 152 1.46 -11.95 -10.70
N ASN A 153 1.12 -12.66 -9.63
CA ASN A 153 -0.20 -12.60 -9.00
C ASN A 153 -0.06 -12.39 -7.49
N ILE A 154 -0.85 -11.47 -6.94
CA ILE A 154 -0.88 -11.16 -5.51
C ILE A 154 -2.29 -11.38 -4.98
N GLY A 155 -2.44 -12.33 -4.06
CA GLY A 155 -3.62 -12.44 -3.21
C GLY A 155 -3.45 -11.60 -1.95
N MET A 156 -4.39 -10.71 -1.65
CA MET A 156 -4.38 -9.87 -0.47
C MET A 156 -5.56 -10.23 0.42
N ILE A 157 -5.33 -10.34 1.73
CA ILE A 157 -6.40 -10.51 2.71
C ILE A 157 -6.24 -9.42 3.78
N ALA A 158 -7.19 -8.51 3.82
CA ALA A 158 -7.17 -7.36 4.71
C ALA A 158 -8.35 -7.37 5.68
N GLY A 159 -8.12 -6.89 6.91
CA GLY A 159 -9.17 -6.68 7.90
C GLY A 159 -9.14 -5.28 8.50
N GLY A 160 -10.25 -4.55 8.45
CA GLY A 160 -10.35 -3.19 9.02
C GLY A 160 -9.29 -2.24 8.46
N THR A 161 -8.47 -1.64 9.33
CA THR A 161 -7.37 -0.73 8.92
C THR A 161 -6.21 -1.43 8.21
N GLY A 162 -6.21 -2.78 8.15
CA GLY A 162 -5.22 -3.53 7.37
C GLY A 162 -5.30 -3.29 5.85
N ILE A 163 -6.29 -2.55 5.38
CA ILE A 163 -6.40 -2.12 3.98
C ILE A 163 -5.29 -1.15 3.55
N THR A 164 -4.72 -0.36 4.47
CA THR A 164 -3.78 0.71 4.09
C THR A 164 -2.48 0.21 3.44
N PRO A 165 -1.78 -0.85 3.92
CA PRO A 165 -0.67 -1.42 3.17
C PRO A 165 -1.08 -2.03 1.82
N MET A 166 -2.28 -2.62 1.74
CA MET A 166 -2.77 -3.21 0.50
C MET A 166 -3.03 -2.14 -0.56
N LEU A 167 -3.73 -1.06 -0.18
CA LEU A 167 -4.05 0.05 -1.07
C LEU A 167 -2.78 0.74 -1.61
N GLN A 168 -1.73 0.84 -0.78
CA GLN A 168 -0.44 1.39 -1.23
C GLN A 168 0.13 0.60 -2.42
N ILE A 169 0.06 -0.73 -2.36
CA ILE A 169 0.53 -1.62 -3.45
C ILE A 169 -0.43 -1.57 -4.64
N ILE A 170 -1.75 -1.66 -4.41
CA ILE A 170 -2.77 -1.62 -5.46
C ILE A 170 -2.61 -0.33 -6.29
N ARG A 171 -2.53 0.84 -5.64
CA ARG A 171 -2.34 2.12 -6.34
C ARG A 171 -1.05 2.16 -7.13
N ALA A 172 0.05 1.66 -6.58
CA ALA A 172 1.34 1.65 -7.26
C ALA A 172 1.29 0.79 -8.55
N ALA A 173 0.69 -0.39 -8.46
CA ALA A 173 0.49 -1.29 -9.59
C ALA A 173 -0.41 -0.66 -10.66
N MET A 174 -1.62 -0.22 -10.29
CA MET A 174 -2.61 0.31 -11.22
C MET A 174 -2.18 1.63 -11.88
N LYS A 175 -1.35 2.43 -11.19
CA LYS A 175 -0.84 3.69 -11.74
C LYS A 175 0.23 3.47 -12.81
N ASN A 176 0.99 2.39 -12.74
CA ASN A 176 2.10 2.13 -13.66
C ASN A 176 1.60 1.36 -14.90
N PRO A 177 1.55 1.98 -16.10
CA PRO A 177 1.03 1.33 -17.31
C PRO A 177 1.92 0.19 -17.83
N LEU A 178 3.12 0.00 -17.28
CA LEU A 178 4.01 -1.13 -17.58
C LEU A 178 3.90 -2.27 -16.56
N ASP A 179 3.18 -2.05 -15.47
CA ASP A 179 2.96 -3.08 -14.46
C ASP A 179 1.91 -4.08 -14.95
N ARG A 180 2.19 -5.36 -14.76
CA ARG A 180 1.33 -6.48 -15.19
C ARG A 180 0.96 -7.39 -14.03
N THR A 181 1.29 -7.01 -12.78
CA THR A 181 0.88 -7.76 -11.60
C THR A 181 -0.64 -7.80 -11.51
N ASN A 182 -1.23 -8.99 -11.43
CA ASN A 182 -2.66 -9.11 -11.09
C ASN A 182 -2.83 -9.16 -9.58
N ILE A 183 -3.83 -8.45 -9.07
CA ILE A 183 -4.10 -8.32 -7.64
C ILE A 183 -5.55 -8.73 -7.37
N ALA A 184 -5.73 -9.65 -6.43
CA ALA A 184 -7.04 -9.99 -5.88
C ALA A 184 -7.06 -9.69 -4.39
N LEU A 185 -8.09 -9.00 -3.91
CA LEU A 185 -8.24 -8.60 -2.52
C LEU A 185 -9.51 -9.20 -1.92
N ILE A 186 -9.37 -9.95 -0.83
CA ILE A 186 -10.46 -10.22 0.11
C ILE A 186 -10.39 -9.18 1.23
N TYR A 187 -11.44 -8.38 1.39
CA TYR A 187 -11.51 -7.35 2.41
C TYR A 187 -12.65 -7.60 3.41
N ALA A 188 -12.26 -7.89 4.66
CA ALA A 188 -13.17 -8.34 5.71
C ALA A 188 -13.42 -7.26 6.78
N ASN A 189 -14.70 -7.03 7.09
CA ASN A 189 -15.14 -6.05 8.08
C ASN A 189 -16.34 -6.59 8.88
N VAL A 190 -16.69 -5.93 9.99
CA VAL A 190 -17.84 -6.35 10.80
C VAL A 190 -19.14 -5.93 10.12
N ASN A 191 -19.33 -4.63 9.89
CA ASN A 191 -20.51 -4.07 9.22
C ASN A 191 -20.10 -3.41 7.90
N GLU A 192 -21.08 -3.15 7.01
CA GLU A 192 -20.82 -2.44 5.76
C GLU A 192 -20.22 -1.04 5.98
N SER A 193 -20.68 -0.33 7.01
CA SER A 193 -20.14 0.99 7.39
C SER A 193 -18.69 0.96 7.88
N ASP A 194 -18.13 -0.22 8.14
CA ASP A 194 -16.73 -0.38 8.54
C ASP A 194 -15.79 -0.52 7.33
N ILE A 195 -16.31 -0.65 6.09
CA ILE A 195 -15.49 -0.81 4.88
C ILE A 195 -14.82 0.52 4.53
N LEU A 196 -13.55 0.64 4.90
CA LEU A 196 -12.78 1.85 4.67
C LEU A 196 -12.36 1.93 3.20
N LEU A 197 -12.40 3.14 2.63
CA LEU A 197 -11.93 3.41 1.25
C LEU A 197 -12.70 2.62 0.18
N LYS A 198 -13.95 2.20 0.47
CA LYS A 198 -14.75 1.37 -0.44
C LYS A 198 -14.91 1.99 -1.83
N ALA A 199 -15.31 3.26 -1.90
CA ALA A 199 -15.55 3.94 -3.17
C ALA A 199 -14.31 3.94 -4.08
N GLU A 200 -13.13 4.14 -3.50
CA GLU A 200 -11.88 4.10 -4.25
C GLU A 200 -11.52 2.68 -4.71
N LEU A 201 -11.71 1.67 -3.84
CA LEU A 201 -11.48 0.28 -4.22
C LEU A 201 -12.42 -0.15 -5.36
N ASP A 202 -13.70 0.24 -5.29
CA ASP A 202 -14.69 -0.01 -6.34
C ASP A 202 -14.28 0.68 -7.66
N GLU A 203 -13.83 1.93 -7.60
CA GLU A 203 -13.36 2.69 -8.77
C GLU A 203 -12.15 2.02 -9.42
N LEU A 204 -11.16 1.62 -8.62
CA LEU A 204 -9.98 0.92 -9.10
C LEU A 204 -10.36 -0.42 -9.74
N ALA A 205 -11.25 -1.20 -9.12
CA ALA A 205 -11.71 -2.47 -9.67
C ALA A 205 -12.50 -2.29 -10.98
N ALA A 206 -13.32 -1.25 -11.07
CA ALA A 206 -14.06 -0.93 -12.30
C ALA A 206 -13.15 -0.44 -13.43
N LYS A 207 -12.09 0.32 -13.09
CA LYS A 207 -11.14 0.87 -14.06
C LYS A 207 -10.13 -0.17 -14.57
N TYR A 208 -9.78 -1.15 -13.75
CA TYR A 208 -8.78 -2.19 -14.07
C TYR A 208 -9.34 -3.61 -13.85
N PRO A 209 -10.46 -3.99 -14.48
CA PRO A 209 -11.19 -5.24 -14.16
C PRO A 209 -10.39 -6.52 -14.46
N ASP A 210 -9.44 -6.45 -15.40
CA ASP A 210 -8.58 -7.57 -15.76
C ASP A 210 -7.38 -7.74 -14.81
N GLN A 211 -7.02 -6.68 -14.08
CA GLN A 211 -5.81 -6.62 -13.25
C GLN A 211 -6.09 -6.55 -11.76
N PHE A 212 -7.21 -5.94 -11.33
CA PHE A 212 -7.58 -5.80 -9.93
C PHE A 212 -9.01 -6.25 -9.66
N LYS A 213 -9.16 -7.14 -8.67
CA LYS A 213 -10.46 -7.62 -8.18
C LYS A 213 -10.55 -7.45 -6.68
N VAL A 214 -11.73 -7.09 -6.18
CA VAL A 214 -12.03 -7.00 -4.76
C VAL A 214 -13.28 -7.82 -4.42
N TYR A 215 -13.19 -8.59 -3.35
CA TYR A 215 -14.28 -9.35 -2.75
C TYR A 215 -14.45 -8.93 -1.30
N TYR A 216 -15.64 -8.45 -0.95
CA TYR A 216 -15.95 -7.96 0.38
C TYR A 216 -16.59 -9.06 1.23
N VAL A 217 -16.21 -9.14 2.51
CA VAL A 217 -16.73 -10.12 3.47
C VAL A 217 -17.21 -9.39 4.73
N LEU A 218 -18.44 -9.64 5.16
CA LEU A 218 -19.05 -8.98 6.33
C LEU A 218 -19.54 -9.99 7.38
N ASN A 219 -19.30 -9.70 8.65
CA ASN A 219 -19.92 -10.46 9.74
C ASN A 219 -21.42 -10.16 9.85
N ASN A 220 -21.79 -8.89 9.70
CA ASN A 220 -23.15 -8.37 9.83
C ASN A 220 -23.56 -7.70 8.50
N PRO A 221 -23.86 -8.50 7.46
CA PRO A 221 -24.23 -7.95 6.15
C PRO A 221 -25.62 -7.27 6.20
N PRO A 222 -25.86 -6.21 5.41
CA PRO A 222 -27.19 -5.70 5.17
C PRO A 222 -28.03 -6.69 4.35
N GLU A 223 -29.34 -6.47 4.30
CA GLU A 223 -30.23 -7.23 3.41
C GLU A 223 -29.78 -7.07 1.94
N GLY A 224 -29.77 -8.16 1.19
CA GLY A 224 -29.36 -8.17 -0.22
C GLY A 224 -27.84 -8.15 -0.47
N TRP A 225 -27.01 -8.31 0.57
CA TRP A 225 -25.55 -8.42 0.43
C TRP A 225 -25.15 -9.59 -0.48
N LYS A 226 -24.25 -9.33 -1.42
CA LYS A 226 -23.78 -10.32 -2.43
C LYS A 226 -22.35 -10.81 -2.19
N GLY A 227 -21.66 -10.25 -1.20
CA GLY A 227 -20.31 -10.66 -0.83
C GLY A 227 -20.31 -11.82 0.16
N GLY A 228 -19.14 -12.08 0.74
CA GLY A 228 -18.99 -13.13 1.74
C GLY A 228 -19.68 -12.75 3.04
N VAL A 229 -20.14 -13.77 3.76
CA VAL A 229 -20.82 -13.63 5.06
C VAL A 229 -20.05 -14.39 6.13
N GLY A 230 -19.88 -13.77 7.29
CA GLY A 230 -19.14 -14.33 8.42
C GLY A 230 -17.65 -14.00 8.38
N PHE A 231 -16.82 -14.95 8.79
CA PHE A 231 -15.37 -14.83 8.69
C PHE A 231 -14.88 -15.30 7.32
N VAL A 232 -13.73 -14.79 6.87
CA VAL A 232 -13.07 -15.30 5.65
C VAL A 232 -12.84 -16.79 5.82
N SER A 233 -13.40 -17.59 4.92
CA SER A 233 -13.24 -19.05 4.91
C SER A 233 -12.13 -19.47 3.94
N LYS A 234 -11.68 -20.72 4.07
CA LYS A 234 -10.78 -21.33 3.09
C LYS A 234 -11.36 -21.30 1.68
N ASP A 235 -12.65 -21.64 1.54
CA ASP A 235 -13.32 -21.71 0.25
C ASP A 235 -13.37 -20.33 -0.44
N MET A 236 -13.59 -19.25 0.33
CA MET A 236 -13.50 -17.88 -0.20
C MET A 236 -12.09 -17.55 -0.72
N ILE A 237 -11.04 -18.01 -0.03
CA ILE A 237 -9.65 -17.80 -0.46
C ILE A 237 -9.39 -18.58 -1.75
N GLU A 238 -9.83 -19.84 -1.81
CA GLU A 238 -9.66 -20.70 -2.99
C GLU A 238 -10.42 -20.17 -4.22
N GLU A 239 -11.61 -19.59 -4.02
CA GLU A 239 -12.45 -19.04 -5.08
C GLU A 239 -11.93 -17.69 -5.60
N HIS A 240 -11.49 -16.79 -4.70
CA HIS A 240 -11.25 -15.40 -5.06
C HIS A 240 -9.78 -14.99 -5.13
N LEU A 241 -8.85 -15.78 -4.60
CA LEU A 241 -7.42 -15.47 -4.64
C LEU A 241 -6.66 -16.45 -5.55
N PRO A 242 -5.49 -16.05 -6.08
CA PRO A 242 -4.64 -16.98 -6.83
C PRO A 242 -4.22 -18.16 -5.95
N ALA A 243 -4.22 -19.37 -6.50
CA ALA A 243 -3.61 -20.54 -5.86
C ALA A 243 -2.09 -20.34 -5.69
N HIS A 244 -1.46 -21.11 -4.81
CA HIS A 244 -0.01 -21.01 -4.64
C HIS A 244 0.76 -21.38 -5.94
N ALA A 245 1.71 -20.52 -6.32
CA ALA A 245 2.74 -20.78 -7.31
C ALA A 245 4.02 -20.01 -6.94
N GLU A 246 5.14 -20.30 -7.59
CA GLU A 246 6.45 -19.71 -7.29
C GLU A 246 6.48 -18.17 -7.45
N ASP A 247 5.79 -17.66 -8.47
CA ASP A 247 5.67 -16.24 -8.80
C ASP A 247 4.42 -15.57 -8.19
N HIS A 248 3.76 -16.24 -7.24
CA HIS A 248 2.59 -15.73 -6.54
C HIS A 248 2.91 -15.33 -5.09
N LYS A 249 2.22 -14.32 -4.59
CA LYS A 249 2.36 -13.85 -3.21
C LYS A 249 1.01 -13.73 -2.52
N ALA A 250 0.96 -14.11 -1.24
CA ALA A 250 -0.16 -13.84 -0.35
C ALA A 250 0.26 -12.75 0.65
N LEU A 251 -0.51 -11.67 0.74
CA LEU A 251 -0.27 -10.56 1.65
C LEU A 251 -1.38 -10.46 2.69
N LEU A 252 -1.01 -10.43 3.97
CA LEU A 252 -1.95 -10.43 5.09
C LEU A 252 -1.77 -9.19 5.96
N CYS A 253 -2.86 -8.49 6.28
CA CYS A 253 -2.85 -7.43 7.29
C CYS A 253 -4.22 -7.29 7.97
N GLY A 254 -4.24 -7.32 9.30
CA GLY A 254 -5.49 -7.28 10.06
C GLY A 254 -5.30 -7.68 11.53
N PRO A 255 -6.39 -7.84 12.29
CA PRO A 255 -6.33 -8.23 13.69
C PRO A 255 -5.63 -9.59 13.89
N PRO A 256 -4.88 -9.80 14.98
CA PRO A 256 -4.15 -11.05 15.21
C PRO A 256 -4.99 -12.34 15.09
N PRO A 257 -6.25 -12.40 15.60
CA PRO A 257 -7.09 -13.59 15.42
C PRO A 257 -7.37 -13.91 13.94
N MET A 258 -7.63 -12.88 13.12
CA MET A 258 -7.83 -13.03 11.69
C MET A 258 -6.56 -13.54 11.02
N ILE A 259 -5.41 -12.93 11.30
CA ILE A 259 -4.12 -13.36 10.72
C ILE A 259 -3.82 -14.82 11.04
N ASN A 260 -4.05 -15.25 12.28
CA ASN A 260 -3.82 -16.65 12.67
C ASN A 260 -4.74 -17.63 11.92
N ALA A 261 -6.02 -17.27 11.72
CA ALA A 261 -6.94 -18.06 10.92
C ALA A 261 -6.50 -18.13 9.45
N MET A 262 -6.09 -17.01 8.86
CA MET A 262 -5.66 -16.96 7.45
C MET A 262 -4.40 -17.81 7.22
N LYS A 263 -3.46 -17.80 8.17
CA LYS A 263 -2.27 -18.66 8.10
C LYS A 263 -2.65 -20.15 8.04
N LYS A 264 -3.64 -20.57 8.83
CA LYS A 264 -4.14 -21.96 8.81
C LYS A 264 -4.81 -22.31 7.48
N HIS A 265 -5.66 -21.44 6.95
CA HIS A 265 -6.30 -21.68 5.65
C HIS A 265 -5.28 -21.72 4.50
N LEU A 266 -4.29 -20.83 4.50
CA LEU A 266 -3.24 -20.83 3.49
C LEU A 266 -2.36 -22.10 3.57
N ASP A 267 -2.07 -22.60 4.78
CA ASP A 267 -1.36 -23.89 4.97
C ASP A 267 -2.17 -25.08 4.41
N GLU A 268 -3.47 -25.12 4.67
CA GLU A 268 -4.39 -26.11 4.08
C GLU A 268 -4.41 -26.04 2.55
N LEU A 269 -4.29 -24.82 1.99
CA LEU A 269 -4.17 -24.51 0.56
C LEU A 269 -2.72 -24.59 0.02
N LYS A 270 -1.81 -25.23 0.77
CA LYS A 270 -0.43 -25.54 0.35
C LYS A 270 0.49 -24.34 0.13
N TRP A 271 0.17 -23.20 0.73
CA TRP A 271 1.12 -22.09 0.81
C TRP A 271 2.23 -22.40 1.83
N PRO A 272 3.49 -22.01 1.56
CA PRO A 272 4.56 -22.09 2.55
C PRO A 272 4.24 -21.32 3.82
N ALA A 273 4.54 -21.93 4.97
CA ALA A 273 4.32 -21.30 6.27
C ALA A 273 5.07 -19.94 6.37
N PRO A 274 4.40 -18.85 6.78
CA PRO A 274 5.05 -17.57 6.94
C PRO A 274 6.02 -17.57 8.12
N ARG A 275 7.10 -16.81 7.99
CA ARG A 275 8.03 -16.55 9.09
C ARG A 275 7.37 -15.69 10.17
N THR A 276 7.93 -15.75 11.39
CA THR A 276 7.55 -14.83 12.49
C THR A 276 7.73 -13.37 12.10
N ILE A 277 8.82 -13.07 11.38
CA ILE A 277 9.08 -11.78 10.76
C ILE A 277 9.18 -12.02 9.27
N SER A 278 8.19 -11.53 8.53
CA SER A 278 8.13 -11.72 7.08
C SER A 278 9.31 -11.07 6.37
N LYS A 279 9.83 -11.77 5.36
CA LYS A 279 10.83 -11.28 4.41
C LYS A 279 10.24 -11.23 3.01
N MET A 280 10.84 -10.41 2.15
CA MET A 280 10.41 -10.20 0.76
C MET A 280 10.22 -11.49 -0.04
N GLN A 281 11.12 -12.45 0.14
CA GLN A 281 11.09 -13.71 -0.59
C GLN A 281 9.99 -14.68 -0.11
N ASP A 282 9.36 -14.42 1.04
CA ASP A 282 8.35 -15.31 1.59
C ASP A 282 7.12 -15.34 0.65
N ALA A 283 6.55 -16.52 0.44
CA ALA A 283 5.32 -16.66 -0.36
C ALA A 283 4.13 -15.99 0.36
N VAL A 284 4.11 -16.05 1.69
CA VAL A 284 3.13 -15.39 2.55
C VAL A 284 3.82 -14.30 3.36
N PHE A 285 3.41 -13.05 3.16
CA PHE A 285 3.92 -11.89 3.89
C PHE A 285 2.85 -11.31 4.82
N CYS A 286 3.15 -11.20 6.10
CA CYS A 286 2.32 -10.53 7.09
C CYS A 286 2.91 -9.15 7.39
N PHE A 287 2.09 -8.10 7.23
CA PHE A 287 2.47 -6.72 7.56
C PHE A 287 2.55 -6.47 9.07
#